data_AF-A0A812I9F1-F1
#
_entry.id   AF-A0A812I9F1-F1
#
_cell.length_a   1.000
_cell.length_b   1.000
_cell.length_c   1.000
_cell.angle_alpha   90.00
_cell.angle_beta   90.00
_cell.angle_gamma   90.00
#
_symmetry.space_group_name_H-M   'P 1'
#
loop_
_entity.id
_entity.type
_entity.pdbx_description
1 polymer ?
#
loop_
_entity_poly.entity_id
_entity_poly.type
_entity_poly.pdbx_seq_one_letter_code
_entity_poly.pdbx_strand_id
1 'polypeptide(L)'
;MCAPFACFSSCLTNENYLEMIKYWEPSRPGKRKIMVFQYGKVASTAIVKGLKLFANLTAAHVHAKSHAKQWLQGAHVDLPVLQQGFALSQEWSLNPGDECFIITAARSHFSRDPSEYFENVLMENHPYGYHPRGVERFSDRAPRNGERRWTMEDIVYMGQHNAEALIKDFRAQHKQVLAFYAKWFSREFRGATSLNVLSEPFDLQNRFSLIQGKQCSALVLRSEDSESWGEILSKIFPGFKMPVFSNSGKTKWYSEAYKAFKGNLTWTRTEIQAMCRTETERHFYKADATSPCRDLH
;
A
#
# COMPACT_ATOMS: atom_id res chain seq x y z
N MET A 1 -31.71 16.82 28.17
CA MET A 1 -30.30 16.42 28.35
C MET A 1 -30.16 15.02 27.79
N CYS A 2 -29.73 14.90 26.54
CA CYS A 2 -29.61 13.62 25.84
C CYS A 2 -28.13 13.31 25.58
N ALA A 3 -27.72 12.09 25.88
CA ALA A 3 -26.42 11.54 25.52
C ALA A 3 -26.38 11.20 24.01
N PRO A 4 -25.25 11.41 23.30
CA PRO A 4 -25.09 10.90 21.94
C PRO A 4 -23.98 9.84 21.89
N PHE A 5 -24.35 8.59 22.08
CA PHE A 5 -23.59 7.43 21.60
C PHE A 5 -24.59 6.34 21.24
N ALA A 6 -24.92 6.26 19.95
CA ALA A 6 -25.66 5.15 19.37
C ALA A 6 -25.04 4.80 18.01
N CYS A 7 -24.78 3.51 17.82
CA CYS A 7 -24.20 2.82 16.68
C CYS A 7 -24.42 3.45 15.29
N PHE A 8 -23.33 3.83 14.63
CA PHE A 8 -23.27 4.04 13.18
C PHE A 8 -22.78 2.77 12.48
N SER A 9 -23.53 1.66 12.58
CA SER A 9 -23.36 0.51 11.68
C SER A 9 -24.39 0.50 10.54
N SER A 10 -25.03 1.63 10.28
CA SER A 10 -25.94 1.81 9.15
C SER A 10 -25.16 2.36 7.96
N CYS A 11 -25.24 1.64 6.84
CA CYS A 11 -24.74 1.96 5.52
C CYS A 11 -24.67 3.47 5.23
N LEU A 12 -23.57 3.92 4.60
CA LEU A 12 -23.46 5.24 4.00
C LEU A 12 -24.71 5.52 3.15
N THR A 13 -25.60 6.37 3.63
CA THR A 13 -26.76 6.82 2.87
C THR A 13 -26.31 7.84 1.80
N ASN A 14 -27.12 8.04 0.76
CA ASN A 14 -26.90 9.09 -0.25
C ASN A 14 -26.75 10.50 0.36
N GLU A 15 -27.22 10.72 1.60
CA GLU A 15 -27.10 12.01 2.29
C GLU A 15 -25.67 12.27 2.80
N ASN A 16 -24.97 11.26 3.32
CA ASN A 16 -23.55 11.37 3.71
C ASN A 16 -22.64 11.65 2.49
N TYR A 17 -23.04 11.17 1.32
CA TYR A 17 -22.38 11.39 0.04
C TYR A 17 -22.53 12.84 -0.47
N LEU A 18 -23.75 13.38 -0.43
CA LEU A 18 -24.02 14.76 -0.87
C LEU A 18 -23.42 15.81 0.07
N GLU A 19 -23.32 15.49 1.36
CA GLU A 19 -22.49 16.25 2.29
C GLU A 19 -21.05 16.30 1.81
N MET A 20 -20.42 15.14 1.54
CA MET A 20 -19.02 15.05 1.11
C MET A 20 -18.67 15.89 -0.13
N ILE A 21 -19.58 16.00 -1.10
CA ILE A 21 -19.39 16.80 -2.32
C ILE A 21 -19.27 18.30 -2.02
N LYS A 22 -20.03 18.83 -1.03
CA LYS A 22 -20.01 20.27 -0.68
C LYS A 22 -18.67 20.75 -0.13
N TYR A 23 -17.79 19.84 0.27
CA TYR A 23 -16.54 20.20 0.93
C TYR A 23 -15.32 20.26 0.00
N TRP A 24 -15.45 19.90 -1.27
CA TRP A 24 -14.37 19.98 -2.25
C TRP A 24 -14.39 21.28 -3.07
N GLU A 25 -15.23 22.25 -2.68
CA GLU A 25 -15.26 23.58 -3.30
C GLU A 25 -13.94 24.33 -3.05
N PRO A 26 -13.18 24.69 -4.11
CA PRO A 26 -11.90 25.39 -3.97
C PRO A 26 -11.98 26.76 -3.29
N SER A 27 -13.19 27.31 -3.15
CA SER A 27 -13.47 28.64 -2.61
C SER A 27 -13.65 28.70 -1.09
N ARG A 28 -13.70 27.56 -0.37
CA ARG A 28 -13.85 27.57 1.10
C ARG A 28 -12.52 27.81 1.84
N PRO A 29 -12.50 28.66 2.89
CA PRO A 29 -11.38 28.74 3.83
C PRO A 29 -11.21 27.41 4.60
N GLY A 30 -9.97 26.92 4.74
CA GLY A 30 -9.65 25.59 5.27
C GLY A 30 -9.51 24.56 4.16
N LYS A 31 -8.32 24.47 3.55
CA LYS A 31 -8.12 23.63 2.36
C LYS A 31 -8.13 22.17 2.78
N ARG A 32 -9.03 21.36 2.19
CA ARG A 32 -8.93 19.90 2.32
C ARG A 32 -7.66 19.40 1.66
N LYS A 33 -6.81 18.72 2.43
CA LYS A 33 -5.57 18.13 1.91
C LYS A 33 -5.65 16.62 1.85
N ILE A 34 -5.14 16.05 0.76
CA ILE A 34 -5.17 14.61 0.54
C ILE A 34 -3.77 14.03 0.77
N MET A 35 -3.68 12.93 1.50
CA MET A 35 -2.48 12.13 1.62
C MET A 35 -2.79 10.69 1.25
N VAL A 36 -2.12 10.11 0.25
CA VAL A 36 -2.10 8.66 0.06
C VAL A 36 -0.90 8.09 0.81
N PHE A 37 -1.18 7.49 1.97
CA PHE A 37 -0.18 6.93 2.88
C PHE A 37 -0.32 5.42 2.93
N GLN A 38 0.64 4.73 2.32
CA GLN A 38 0.52 3.31 1.97
C GLN A 38 1.88 2.62 2.07
N TYR A 39 1.90 1.32 2.33
CA TYR A 39 3.11 0.52 2.12
C TYR A 39 3.33 0.23 0.62
N GLY A 40 4.48 -0.35 0.29
CA GLY A 40 4.85 -0.65 -1.10
C GLY A 40 3.86 -1.59 -1.79
N LYS A 41 3.67 -1.35 -3.09
CA LYS A 41 3.02 -2.27 -4.06
C LYS A 41 1.52 -2.46 -3.90
N VAL A 42 0.82 -1.43 -3.47
CA VAL A 42 -0.65 -1.39 -3.37
C VAL A 42 -1.30 -0.43 -4.39
N ALA A 43 -0.66 -0.24 -5.55
CA ALA A 43 -1.13 0.63 -6.65
C ALA A 43 -1.31 2.13 -6.30
N SER A 44 -0.63 2.62 -5.26
CA SER A 44 -0.62 4.03 -4.81
C SER A 44 -0.40 5.05 -5.94
N THR A 45 0.55 4.78 -6.84
CA THR A 45 0.88 5.66 -7.98
C THR A 45 -0.30 5.88 -8.90
N ALA A 46 -1.17 4.88 -9.09
CA ALA A 46 -2.34 5.01 -9.95
C ALA A 46 -3.39 5.94 -9.31
N ILE A 47 -3.61 5.83 -8.00
CA ILE A 47 -4.49 6.73 -7.24
C ILE A 47 -3.98 8.17 -7.34
N VAL A 48 -2.70 8.41 -7.05
CA VAL A 48 -2.10 9.76 -7.08
C VAL A 48 -2.20 10.38 -8.47
N LYS A 49 -1.89 9.61 -9.52
CA LYS A 49 -2.06 10.07 -10.91
C LYS A 49 -3.52 10.36 -11.26
N GLY A 50 -4.45 9.52 -10.80
CA GLY A 50 -5.87 9.72 -11.04
C GLY A 50 -6.40 11.02 -10.42
N LEU A 51 -6.00 11.29 -9.16
CA LEU A 51 -6.34 12.53 -8.46
C LEU A 51 -5.79 13.75 -9.22
N LYS A 52 -4.52 13.69 -9.62
CA LYS A 52 -3.87 14.80 -10.34
C LYS A 52 -4.48 15.05 -11.72
N LEU A 53 -4.62 14.00 -12.54
CA LEU A 53 -4.97 14.13 -13.95
C LEU A 53 -6.46 14.37 -14.19
N PHE A 54 -7.34 13.78 -13.37
CA PHE A 54 -8.78 13.79 -13.65
C PHE A 54 -9.62 14.57 -12.63
N ALA A 55 -9.17 14.66 -11.38
CA ALA A 55 -9.86 15.46 -10.36
C ALA A 55 -9.22 16.84 -10.15
N ASN A 56 -8.08 17.13 -10.79
CA ASN A 56 -7.27 18.33 -10.53
C ASN A 56 -6.92 18.50 -9.04
N LEU A 57 -6.72 17.39 -8.34
CA LEU A 57 -6.41 17.34 -6.92
C LEU A 57 -4.95 16.98 -6.72
N THR A 58 -4.28 17.71 -5.84
CA THR A 58 -2.93 17.38 -5.40
C THR A 58 -3.01 16.51 -4.16
N ALA A 59 -2.22 15.43 -4.13
CA ALA A 59 -2.17 14.51 -3.00
C ALA A 59 -0.73 14.21 -2.61
N ALA A 60 -0.48 14.19 -1.31
CA ALA A 60 0.79 13.75 -0.77
C ALA A 60 0.96 12.25 -0.92
N HIS A 61 2.04 11.80 -1.56
CA HIS A 61 2.31 10.37 -1.75
C HIS A 61 3.39 9.91 -0.76
N VAL A 62 2.97 9.20 0.28
CA VAL A 62 3.82 8.89 1.43
C VAL A 62 3.95 7.38 1.65
N HIS A 63 5.17 6.93 1.95
CA HIS A 63 5.48 5.54 2.27
C HIS A 63 6.11 5.33 3.65
N ALA A 64 6.57 6.40 4.31
CA ALA A 64 7.26 6.35 5.59
C ALA A 64 6.45 7.06 6.69
N LYS A 65 6.41 6.45 7.87
CA LYS A 65 5.74 7.01 9.06
C LYS A 65 6.25 8.41 9.43
N SER A 66 7.56 8.64 9.37
CA SER A 66 8.18 9.93 9.68
C SER A 66 7.64 11.04 8.75
N HIS A 67 7.54 10.76 7.46
CA HIS A 67 7.06 11.74 6.48
C HIS A 67 5.56 12.02 6.65
N ALA A 68 4.76 10.98 6.95
CA ALA A 68 3.35 11.16 7.25
C ALA A 68 3.15 12.03 8.50
N LYS A 69 3.98 11.85 9.54
CA LYS A 69 3.97 12.72 10.72
C LYS A 69 4.34 14.17 10.38
N GLN A 70 5.43 14.37 9.65
CA GLN A 70 5.86 15.71 9.24
C GLN A 70 4.75 16.44 8.47
N TRP A 71 4.12 15.73 7.52
CA TRP A 71 2.99 16.23 6.75
C TRP A 71 1.81 16.64 7.65
N LEU A 72 1.42 15.79 8.60
CA LEU A 72 0.33 16.07 9.54
C LEU A 72 0.64 17.21 10.51
N GLN A 73 1.91 17.43 10.83
CA GLN A 73 2.37 18.43 11.80
C GLN A 73 2.60 19.81 11.19
N GLY A 74 2.35 20.00 9.88
CA GLY A 74 2.68 21.26 9.22
C GLY A 74 4.18 21.44 8.94
N ALA A 75 5.02 20.46 9.29
CA ALA A 75 6.47 20.59 9.21
C ALA A 75 6.99 20.46 7.77
N HIS A 76 7.99 21.25 7.42
CA HIS A 76 8.74 21.04 6.20
C HIS A 76 9.50 19.71 6.28
N VAL A 77 9.52 18.99 5.17
CA VAL A 77 10.25 17.73 5.05
C VAL A 77 11.74 18.06 5.01
N ASP A 78 12.45 17.79 6.09
CA ASP A 78 13.91 17.87 6.17
C ASP A 78 14.55 16.63 5.54
N LEU A 79 14.46 16.52 4.21
CA LEU A 79 15.10 15.44 3.46
C LEU A 79 15.91 16.00 2.29
N PRO A 80 17.05 15.38 1.95
CA PRO A 80 17.75 15.66 0.71
C PRO A 80 16.80 15.48 -0.49
N VAL A 81 16.81 16.42 -1.43
CA VAL A 81 15.95 16.43 -2.64
C VAL A 81 15.97 15.09 -3.41
N LEU A 82 17.10 14.38 -3.41
CA LEU A 82 17.25 13.07 -4.04
C LEU A 82 16.42 11.95 -3.37
N GLN A 83 16.13 12.06 -2.07
CA GLN A 83 15.23 11.15 -1.35
C GLN A 83 13.75 11.61 -1.43
N GLN A 84 13.51 12.83 -1.92
CA GLN A 84 12.17 13.38 -2.14
C GLN A 84 11.52 12.88 -3.44
N GLY A 85 12.10 11.89 -4.15
CA GLY A 85 11.63 11.38 -5.46
C GLY A 85 10.16 10.92 -5.52
N PHE A 86 9.48 10.80 -4.38
CA PHE A 86 8.03 10.57 -4.28
C PHE A 86 7.26 11.66 -3.49
N ALA A 87 7.94 12.69 -2.95
CA ALA A 87 7.42 13.74 -2.08
C ALA A 87 7.37 15.14 -2.75
N LEU A 88 7.19 15.19 -4.08
CA LEU A 88 7.29 16.42 -4.88
C LEU A 88 6.02 17.29 -4.90
N SER A 89 5.54 17.78 -3.77
CA SER A 89 5.22 19.22 -3.76
C SER A 89 5.36 19.83 -2.38
N GLN A 90 5.89 21.04 -2.36
CA GLN A 90 6.15 21.81 -1.15
C GLN A 90 4.91 22.53 -0.60
N GLU A 91 3.73 22.40 -1.25
CA GLU A 91 2.46 23.01 -0.78
C GLU A 91 1.69 22.16 0.25
N TRP A 92 2.32 21.16 0.87
CA TRP A 92 1.61 19.94 1.28
C TRP A 92 1.23 19.81 2.75
N SER A 93 1.96 20.37 3.71
CA SER A 93 1.74 20.04 5.13
C SER A 93 0.44 20.66 5.67
N LEU A 94 -0.23 20.03 6.64
CA LEU A 94 -1.47 20.56 7.22
C LEU A 94 -1.22 21.86 7.99
N ASN A 95 -2.02 22.89 7.71
CA ASN A 95 -2.08 24.10 8.53
C ASN A 95 -3.17 23.97 9.60
N PRO A 96 -3.11 24.75 10.69
CA PRO A 96 -4.22 24.84 11.63
C PRO A 96 -5.54 25.21 10.91
N GLY A 97 -6.58 24.39 11.12
CA GLY A 97 -7.88 24.56 10.46
C GLY A 97 -8.04 23.81 9.13
N ASP A 98 -6.97 23.24 8.57
CA ASP A 98 -7.11 22.34 7.42
C ASP A 98 -7.75 21.01 7.86
N GLU A 99 -8.70 20.54 7.06
CA GLU A 99 -9.21 19.18 7.10
C GLU A 99 -8.32 18.27 6.26
N CYS A 100 -8.15 17.01 6.69
CA CYS A 100 -7.31 16.06 5.97
C CYS A 100 -8.06 14.78 5.59
N PHE A 101 -7.72 14.26 4.41
CA PHE A 101 -8.27 13.01 3.90
C PHE A 101 -7.13 12.07 3.51
N ILE A 102 -7.08 10.91 4.17
CA ILE A 102 -6.01 9.93 4.00
C ILE A 102 -6.53 8.76 3.16
N ILE A 103 -5.84 8.38 2.09
CA ILE A 103 -6.16 7.19 1.31
C ILE A 103 -5.11 6.13 1.60
N THR A 104 -5.55 4.99 2.11
CA THR A 104 -4.70 3.81 2.31
C THR A 104 -5.27 2.61 1.60
N ALA A 105 -4.42 1.67 1.20
CA ALA A 105 -4.82 0.45 0.54
C ALA A 105 -4.07 -0.74 1.16
N ALA A 106 -4.81 -1.79 1.45
CA ALA A 106 -4.27 -3.11 1.75
C ALA A 106 -4.03 -3.88 0.44
N ARG A 107 -3.13 -4.84 0.52
CA ARG A 107 -2.91 -5.88 -0.49
C ARG A 107 -2.50 -7.14 0.23
N SER A 108 -3.07 -8.28 -0.18
CA SER A 108 -2.75 -9.56 0.41
C SER A 108 -1.26 -9.87 0.26
N HIS A 109 -0.62 -10.39 1.31
CA HIS A 109 0.79 -10.82 1.29
C HIS A 109 1.06 -11.85 0.20
N PHE A 110 0.10 -12.74 -0.07
CA PHE A 110 0.18 -13.74 -1.13
C PHE A 110 0.40 -13.12 -2.52
N SER A 111 -0.11 -11.90 -2.76
CA SER A 111 0.02 -11.20 -4.04
C SER A 111 1.04 -10.05 -4.00
N ARG A 112 1.19 -9.41 -2.84
CA ARG A 112 2.05 -8.25 -2.63
C ARG A 112 3.52 -8.64 -2.53
N ASP A 113 3.84 -9.64 -1.71
CA ASP A 113 5.23 -9.96 -1.38
C ASP A 113 6.02 -10.44 -2.61
N PRO A 114 5.47 -11.32 -3.48
CA PRO A 114 6.06 -11.60 -4.79
C PRO A 114 6.27 -10.35 -5.66
N SER A 115 5.30 -9.42 -5.64
CA SER A 115 5.38 -8.20 -6.45
C SER A 115 6.43 -7.22 -5.94
N GLU A 116 6.67 -7.19 -4.63
CA GLU A 116 7.73 -6.42 -3.98
C GLU A 116 9.10 -7.03 -4.25
N TYR A 117 9.22 -8.36 -4.18
CA TYR A 117 10.46 -9.06 -4.48
C TYR A 117 10.98 -8.69 -5.86
N PHE A 118 10.18 -8.86 -6.92
CA PHE A 118 10.62 -8.57 -8.28
C PHE A 118 10.91 -7.09 -8.58
N GLU A 119 10.19 -6.17 -7.94
CA GLU A 119 10.48 -4.74 -8.12
C GLU A 119 11.84 -4.36 -7.56
N ASN A 120 12.24 -5.02 -6.48
CA ASN A 120 13.33 -4.58 -5.65
C ASN A 120 14.50 -5.58 -5.56
N VAL A 121 14.44 -6.70 -6.29
CA VAL A 121 15.48 -7.77 -6.26
C VAL A 121 16.87 -7.24 -6.63
N LEU A 122 16.92 -6.11 -7.35
CA LEU A 122 18.15 -5.42 -7.73
C LEU A 122 18.38 -4.11 -6.95
N MET A 123 17.78 -3.87 -5.76
CA MET A 123 17.96 -2.62 -4.97
C MET A 123 18.78 -2.81 -3.68
N GLU A 124 19.87 -2.04 -3.49
CA GLU A 124 20.96 -2.40 -2.56
C GLU A 124 20.54 -2.42 -1.11
N ASN A 125 19.62 -1.53 -0.78
CA ASN A 125 19.17 -1.31 0.59
C ASN A 125 17.73 -1.80 0.80
N HIS A 126 17.23 -2.68 -0.07
CA HIS A 126 15.89 -3.24 0.08
C HIS A 126 15.96 -4.63 0.72
N PRO A 127 15.04 -5.02 1.62
CA PRO A 127 15.02 -6.35 2.22
C PRO A 127 14.95 -7.54 1.25
N TYR A 128 14.54 -7.28 0.01
CA TYR A 128 14.52 -8.27 -1.08
C TYR A 128 15.67 -8.09 -2.09
N GLY A 129 16.49 -7.07 -1.92
CA GLY A 129 17.49 -6.69 -2.92
C GLY A 129 18.91 -7.17 -2.62
N TYR A 130 19.77 -7.04 -3.64
CA TYR A 130 21.17 -7.48 -3.75
C TYR A 130 21.57 -8.68 -2.88
N HIS A 131 21.50 -9.85 -3.49
CA HIS A 131 22.10 -11.08 -2.96
C HIS A 131 23.18 -11.61 -3.90
N PRO A 132 24.39 -11.91 -3.40
CA PRO A 132 25.31 -12.81 -4.08
C PRO A 132 24.83 -14.26 -3.93
N ARG A 133 25.08 -15.09 -4.95
CA ARG A 133 24.53 -16.45 -5.08
C ARG A 133 24.70 -17.30 -3.80
N GLY A 134 23.60 -17.90 -3.33
CA GLY A 134 23.63 -19.12 -2.50
C GLY A 134 23.84 -18.95 -0.99
N VAL A 135 23.56 -17.78 -0.38
CA VAL A 135 23.74 -17.58 1.06
C VAL A 135 22.52 -16.91 1.72
N GLU A 136 21.94 -17.53 2.74
CA GLU A 136 21.06 -16.83 3.71
C GLU A 136 21.90 -15.78 4.45
N ARG A 137 21.61 -14.48 4.27
CA ARG A 137 22.21 -13.43 5.11
C ARG A 137 21.15 -12.71 5.91
N PHE A 138 21.12 -13.01 7.21
CA PHE A 138 20.45 -12.23 8.24
C PHE A 138 21.29 -10.98 8.64
N SER A 139 22.29 -10.58 7.85
CA SER A 139 23.11 -9.41 8.16
C SER A 139 23.72 -8.78 6.91
N ASP A 140 23.35 -7.53 6.65
CA ASP A 140 23.83 -6.59 5.63
C ASP A 140 25.36 -6.55 5.54
N ARG A 141 25.94 -7.34 4.65
CA ARG A 141 27.29 -7.07 4.16
C ARG A 141 27.20 -6.91 2.65
N ALA A 142 27.62 -5.74 2.17
CA ALA A 142 27.82 -5.52 0.75
C ALA A 142 28.60 -6.70 0.14
N PRO A 143 28.28 -7.12 -1.09
CA PRO A 143 28.96 -8.25 -1.70
C PRO A 143 30.47 -7.97 -1.73
N ARG A 144 31.26 -8.99 -1.36
CA ARG A 144 32.73 -8.88 -1.35
C ARG A 144 33.25 -8.76 -2.79
N ASN A 145 34.46 -8.23 -2.94
CA ASN A 145 35.16 -8.28 -4.23
C ASN A 145 35.16 -9.72 -4.77
N GLY A 146 34.56 -9.90 -5.94
CA GLY A 146 34.43 -11.21 -6.62
C GLY A 146 33.09 -11.93 -6.44
N GLU A 147 32.22 -11.51 -5.54
CA GLU A 147 30.87 -12.08 -5.42
C GLU A 147 29.98 -11.60 -6.58
N ARG A 148 29.56 -12.51 -7.48
CA ARG A 148 28.71 -12.15 -8.63
C ARG A 148 27.28 -11.84 -8.18
N ARG A 149 26.88 -10.59 -8.39
CA ARG A 149 25.50 -10.07 -8.23
C ARG A 149 24.61 -10.61 -9.36
N TRP A 150 23.31 -10.73 -9.11
CA TRP A 150 22.35 -10.93 -10.20
C TRP A 150 22.18 -9.66 -11.04
N THR A 151 22.17 -9.82 -12.36
CA THR A 151 21.78 -8.78 -13.31
C THR A 151 20.31 -8.94 -13.72
N MET A 152 19.78 -7.99 -14.50
CA MET A 152 18.45 -8.16 -15.11
C MET A 152 18.39 -9.44 -15.95
N GLU A 153 19.45 -9.73 -16.70
CA GLU A 153 19.58 -10.94 -17.53
C GLU A 153 19.61 -12.21 -16.68
N ASP A 154 20.31 -12.22 -15.53
CA ASP A 154 20.31 -13.37 -14.63
C ASP A 154 18.88 -13.67 -14.11
N ILE A 155 18.12 -12.64 -13.73
CA ILE A 155 16.71 -12.80 -13.28
C ILE A 155 15.81 -13.31 -14.39
N VAL A 156 15.92 -12.75 -15.60
CA VAL A 156 15.13 -13.20 -16.76
C VAL A 156 15.48 -14.64 -17.11
N TYR A 157 16.77 -14.97 -17.15
CA TYR A 157 17.26 -16.31 -17.44
C TYR A 157 16.75 -17.33 -16.41
N MET A 158 16.87 -17.04 -15.12
CA MET A 158 16.34 -17.92 -14.07
C MET A 158 14.82 -18.04 -14.14
N GLY A 159 14.10 -16.95 -14.42
CA GLY A 159 12.65 -17.02 -14.61
C GLY A 159 12.25 -18.02 -15.70
N GLN A 160 13.01 -18.07 -16.80
CA GLN A 160 12.73 -18.96 -17.93
C GLN A 160 13.20 -20.40 -17.71
N HIS A 161 14.34 -20.60 -17.04
CA HIS A 161 15.02 -21.90 -17.01
C HIS A 161 15.12 -22.53 -15.62
N ASN A 162 14.94 -21.74 -14.55
CA ASN A 162 15.12 -22.18 -13.16
C ASN A 162 14.34 -21.27 -12.19
N ALA A 163 13.00 -21.28 -12.29
CA ALA A 163 12.14 -20.48 -11.41
C ALA A 163 12.30 -20.88 -9.93
N GLU A 164 12.71 -22.12 -9.65
CA GLU A 164 12.99 -22.61 -8.30
C GLU A 164 14.10 -21.82 -7.60
N ALA A 165 15.14 -21.40 -8.32
CA ALA A 165 16.20 -20.55 -7.75
C ALA A 165 15.64 -19.21 -7.24
N LEU A 166 14.72 -18.60 -7.99
CA LEU A 166 14.05 -17.36 -7.57
C LEU A 166 13.11 -17.60 -6.38
N ILE A 167 12.41 -18.74 -6.32
CA ILE A 167 11.54 -19.11 -5.20
C ILE A 167 12.35 -19.33 -3.92
N LYS A 168 13.49 -20.01 -4.02
CA LYS A 168 14.38 -20.24 -2.88
C LYS A 168 14.90 -18.93 -2.32
N ASP A 169 15.33 -18.01 -3.18
CA ASP A 169 15.81 -16.68 -2.77
C ASP A 169 14.70 -15.83 -2.14
N PHE A 170 13.53 -15.78 -2.77
CA PHE A 170 12.35 -15.12 -2.21
C PHE A 170 12.05 -15.60 -0.78
N ARG A 171 12.02 -16.93 -0.56
CA ARG A 171 11.72 -17.52 0.75
C ARG A 171 12.75 -17.17 1.83
N ALA A 172 14.02 -17.08 1.47
CA ALA A 172 15.09 -16.72 2.39
C ALA A 172 14.83 -15.35 3.05
N GLN A 173 14.22 -14.42 2.31
CA GLN A 173 13.91 -13.08 2.80
C GLN A 173 12.46 -12.85 3.21
N HIS A 174 11.53 -13.68 2.72
CA HIS A 174 10.10 -13.48 2.92
C HIS A 174 9.73 -13.35 4.39
N LYS A 175 10.35 -14.14 5.28
CA LYS A 175 10.11 -14.07 6.73
C LYS A 175 10.35 -12.67 7.30
N GLN A 176 11.42 -12.00 6.88
CA GLN A 176 11.80 -10.68 7.39
C GLN A 176 10.87 -9.60 6.85
N VAL A 177 10.58 -9.67 5.55
CA VAL A 177 9.63 -8.77 4.90
C VAL A 177 8.24 -8.91 5.51
N LEU A 178 7.78 -10.14 5.68
CA LEU A 178 6.50 -10.43 6.32
C LEU A 178 6.47 -9.83 7.73
N ALA A 179 7.51 -10.03 8.54
CA ALA A 179 7.60 -9.45 9.88
C ALA A 179 7.57 -7.92 9.88
N PHE A 180 8.23 -7.28 8.90
CA PHE A 180 8.22 -5.82 8.76
C PHE A 180 6.82 -5.28 8.52
N TYR A 181 6.07 -5.89 7.60
CA TYR A 181 4.72 -5.45 7.21
C TYR A 181 3.59 -6.03 8.05
N ALA A 182 3.84 -7.04 8.89
CA ALA A 182 2.81 -7.72 9.69
C ALA A 182 2.01 -6.80 10.63
N LYS A 183 2.61 -5.65 11.00
CA LYS A 183 2.05 -4.64 11.90
C LYS A 183 2.05 -3.24 11.28
N TRP A 184 2.03 -3.12 9.95
CA TRP A 184 2.05 -1.83 9.28
C TRP A 184 0.90 -0.88 9.69
N PHE A 185 -0.35 -1.32 9.67
CA PHE A 185 -1.51 -0.53 10.08
C PHE A 185 -1.50 -0.16 11.57
N SER A 186 -1.19 -1.10 12.46
CA SER A 186 -1.17 -0.81 13.91
C SER A 186 0.05 0.00 14.36
N ARG A 187 1.22 -0.19 13.75
CA ARG A 187 2.49 0.45 14.14
C ARG A 187 2.84 1.68 13.30
N GLU A 188 2.76 1.56 11.98
CA GLU A 188 3.14 2.61 11.04
C GLU A 188 1.99 3.58 10.78
N PHE A 189 0.86 3.08 10.29
CA PHE A 189 -0.29 3.91 9.93
C PHE A 189 -0.86 4.63 11.15
N ARG A 190 -1.37 3.88 12.13
CA ARG A 190 -1.90 4.46 13.38
C ARG A 190 -0.85 5.29 14.10
N GLY A 191 0.40 4.84 14.07
CA GLY A 191 1.50 5.57 14.70
C GLY A 191 1.82 6.92 14.05
N ALA A 192 1.46 7.14 12.78
CA ALA A 192 1.59 8.43 12.13
C ALA A 192 0.30 9.27 12.24
N THR A 193 -0.85 8.64 11.97
CA THR A 193 -2.12 9.34 11.73
C THR A 193 -3.03 9.42 12.97
N SER A 194 -2.73 8.65 14.00
CA SER A 194 -3.61 8.38 15.15
C SER A 194 -4.93 7.68 14.81
N LEU A 195 -5.18 7.35 13.54
CA LEU A 195 -6.37 6.62 13.08
C LEU A 195 -6.15 5.11 13.23
N ASN A 196 -7.09 4.42 13.86
CA ASN A 196 -7.05 2.97 13.99
C ASN A 196 -7.93 2.31 12.92
N VAL A 197 -7.38 2.05 11.73
CA VAL A 197 -8.18 1.42 10.66
C VAL A 197 -8.61 -0.01 10.96
N LEU A 198 -8.04 -0.62 12.01
CA LEU A 198 -8.36 -1.97 12.43
C LEU A 198 -9.50 -2.02 13.47
N SER A 199 -10.07 -0.86 13.87
CA SER A 199 -11.11 -0.80 14.90
C SER A 199 -12.47 -1.30 14.43
N GLU A 200 -12.74 -1.26 13.13
CA GLU A 200 -14.02 -1.64 12.52
C GLU A 200 -13.75 -2.65 11.40
N PRO A 201 -14.60 -3.68 11.22
CA PRO A 201 -14.43 -4.65 10.13
C PRO A 201 -14.37 -3.97 8.76
N PHE A 202 -13.54 -4.49 7.86
CA PHE A 202 -13.53 -4.04 6.48
C PHE A 202 -14.84 -4.39 5.76
N ASP A 203 -15.46 -3.44 5.08
CA ASP A 203 -16.72 -3.65 4.38
C ASP A 203 -16.48 -4.28 3.00
N LEU A 204 -16.59 -5.61 2.96
CA LEU A 204 -16.41 -6.40 1.73
C LEU A 204 -17.52 -6.18 0.70
N GLN A 205 -18.72 -5.74 1.13
CA GLN A 205 -19.83 -5.50 0.22
C GLN A 205 -19.59 -4.20 -0.56
N ASN A 206 -19.23 -3.13 0.15
CA ASN A 206 -18.93 -1.83 -0.47
C ASN A 206 -17.50 -1.74 -1.00
N ARG A 207 -16.61 -2.67 -0.62
CA ARG A 207 -15.19 -2.76 -1.04
C ARG A 207 -14.32 -1.60 -0.57
N PHE A 208 -14.76 -0.86 0.45
CA PHE A 208 -13.98 0.18 1.13
C PHE A 208 -14.50 0.42 2.54
N SER A 209 -13.66 0.96 3.42
CA SER A 209 -14.08 1.46 4.74
C SER A 209 -13.70 2.93 4.89
N LEU A 210 -14.51 3.70 5.64
CA LEU A 210 -14.25 5.09 5.95
C LEU A 210 -14.11 5.26 7.45
N ILE A 211 -12.91 5.63 7.91
CA ILE A 211 -12.58 5.76 9.33
C ILE A 211 -12.52 7.24 9.67
N GLN A 212 -13.39 7.68 10.58
CA GLN A 212 -13.47 9.07 11.00
C GLN A 212 -12.53 9.35 12.16
N GLY A 213 -11.77 10.45 12.06
CA GLY A 213 -10.97 10.99 13.15
C GLY A 213 -11.31 12.45 13.42
N LYS A 214 -10.67 13.03 14.44
CA LYS A 214 -10.94 14.41 14.87
C LYS A 214 -10.55 15.46 13.81
N GLN A 215 -9.41 15.27 13.15
CA GLN A 215 -8.87 16.20 12.13
C GLN A 215 -8.84 15.57 10.74
N CYS A 216 -8.70 14.24 10.69
CA CYS A 216 -8.47 13.49 9.47
C CYS A 216 -9.45 12.34 9.37
N SER A 217 -9.95 12.08 8.17
CA SER A 217 -10.65 10.84 7.83
C SER A 217 -9.74 9.96 6.99
N ALA A 218 -9.90 8.64 7.07
CA ALA A 218 -9.19 7.68 6.23
C ALA A 218 -10.13 6.84 5.37
N LEU A 219 -9.92 6.87 4.06
CA LEU A 219 -10.46 5.89 3.13
C LEU A 219 -9.52 4.70 3.04
N VAL A 220 -10.05 3.51 3.30
CA VAL A 220 -9.31 2.25 3.28
C VAL A 220 -9.83 1.40 2.12
N LEU A 221 -8.91 0.94 1.27
CA LEU A 221 -9.19 0.14 0.08
C LEU A 221 -8.48 -1.23 0.14
N ARG A 222 -8.85 -2.17 -0.72
CA ARG A 222 -8.04 -3.36 -1.04
C ARG A 222 -7.62 -3.34 -2.51
N SER A 223 -6.38 -3.74 -2.77
CA SER A 223 -5.79 -3.76 -4.11
C SER A 223 -6.46 -4.78 -5.02
N GLU A 224 -6.98 -5.86 -4.45
CA GLU A 224 -7.75 -6.90 -5.12
C GLU A 224 -9.07 -6.35 -5.69
N ASP A 225 -9.60 -5.27 -5.12
CA ASP A 225 -10.82 -4.58 -5.59
C ASP A 225 -10.50 -3.39 -6.52
N SER A 226 -9.27 -3.31 -7.05
CA SER A 226 -8.79 -2.13 -7.82
C SER A 226 -9.58 -1.82 -9.08
N GLU A 227 -10.29 -2.81 -9.65
CA GLU A 227 -11.23 -2.62 -10.75
C GLU A 227 -12.40 -1.69 -10.38
N SER A 228 -12.80 -1.67 -9.10
CA SER A 228 -13.90 -0.83 -8.59
C SER A 228 -13.44 0.52 -8.08
N TRP A 229 -12.12 0.77 -7.96
CA TRP A 229 -11.62 2.01 -7.39
C TRP A 229 -12.02 3.25 -8.18
N GLY A 230 -12.18 3.14 -9.51
CA GLY A 230 -12.69 4.26 -10.31
C GLY A 230 -14.09 4.70 -9.89
N GLU A 231 -14.97 3.74 -9.61
CA GLU A 231 -16.33 4.01 -9.12
C GLU A 231 -16.31 4.51 -7.68
N ILE A 232 -15.56 3.86 -6.79
CA ILE A 232 -15.47 4.22 -5.36
C ILE A 232 -14.86 5.61 -5.17
N LEU A 233 -13.80 5.93 -5.90
CA LEU A 233 -13.10 7.20 -5.76
C LEU A 233 -13.81 8.33 -6.50
N SER A 234 -14.51 8.07 -7.62
CA SER A 234 -15.31 9.12 -8.28
C SER A 234 -16.50 9.58 -7.45
N LYS A 235 -17.01 8.70 -6.58
CA LYS A 235 -17.98 9.04 -5.55
C LYS A 235 -17.42 10.05 -4.54
N ILE A 236 -16.16 9.93 -4.16
CA ILE A 236 -15.53 10.76 -3.13
C ILE A 236 -14.90 12.03 -3.72
N PHE A 237 -14.32 11.90 -4.91
CA PHE A 237 -13.56 12.92 -5.61
C PHE A 237 -14.20 13.13 -6.99
N PRO A 238 -15.10 14.11 -7.14
CA PRO A 238 -15.78 14.38 -8.40
C PRO A 238 -14.78 14.52 -9.57
N GLY A 239 -15.05 13.83 -10.67
CA GLY A 239 -14.19 13.81 -11.85
C GLY A 239 -13.04 12.80 -11.80
N PHE A 240 -12.76 12.16 -10.66
CA PHE A 240 -11.73 11.13 -10.57
C PHE A 240 -11.97 9.99 -11.55
N LYS A 241 -10.91 9.53 -12.20
CA LYS A 241 -10.87 8.30 -12.99
C LYS A 241 -9.60 7.54 -12.66
N MET A 242 -9.69 6.21 -12.61
CA MET A 242 -8.48 5.40 -12.58
C MET A 242 -7.80 5.53 -13.93
N PRO A 243 -6.53 5.98 -13.97
CA PRO A 243 -5.86 6.09 -15.25
C PRO A 243 -5.67 4.71 -15.87
N VAL A 244 -5.94 4.62 -17.17
CA VAL A 244 -5.64 3.45 -18.00
C VAL A 244 -4.14 3.44 -18.32
N PHE A 245 -3.27 3.38 -17.31
CA PHE A 245 -1.83 3.30 -17.53
C PHE A 245 -1.31 1.87 -17.47
N SER A 246 -0.22 1.64 -18.20
CA SER A 246 0.64 0.47 -18.29
C SER A 246 1.35 0.07 -16.98
N ASN A 247 0.76 0.35 -15.82
CA ASN A 247 1.05 -0.39 -14.58
C ASN A 247 0.61 -1.86 -14.68
N SER A 248 0.25 -2.32 -15.88
CA SER A 248 0.30 -3.71 -16.24
C SER A 248 1.71 -4.22 -15.97
N GLY A 249 1.83 -5.13 -14.99
CA GLY A 249 3.08 -5.86 -14.76
C GLY A 249 3.63 -6.55 -16.01
N LYS A 250 2.84 -6.62 -17.10
CA LYS A 250 3.19 -7.13 -18.43
C LYS A 250 4.32 -6.35 -19.11
N THR A 251 4.44 -5.03 -18.90
CA THR A 251 5.46 -4.20 -19.59
C THR A 251 6.79 -4.15 -18.86
N LYS A 252 6.86 -4.69 -17.64
CA LYS A 252 8.08 -4.67 -16.83
C LYS A 252 9.10 -5.64 -17.40
N TRP A 253 10.39 -5.29 -17.33
CA TRP A 253 11.50 -6.10 -17.85
C TRP A 253 11.54 -7.52 -17.27
N TYR A 254 10.97 -7.72 -16.08
CA TYR A 254 10.89 -9.00 -15.39
C TYR A 254 9.54 -9.74 -15.57
N SER A 255 8.63 -9.29 -16.44
CA SER A 255 7.25 -9.77 -16.50
C SER A 255 7.13 -11.28 -16.74
N GLU A 256 7.92 -11.83 -17.66
CA GLU A 256 7.95 -13.27 -17.96
C GLU A 256 8.55 -14.07 -16.80
N ALA A 257 9.65 -13.59 -16.20
CA ALA A 257 10.24 -14.23 -15.03
C ALA A 257 9.28 -14.25 -13.83
N TYR A 258 8.55 -13.16 -13.61
CA TYR A 258 7.52 -13.06 -12.58
C TYR A 258 6.35 -14.01 -12.84
N LYS A 259 5.92 -14.15 -14.10
CA LYS A 259 4.86 -15.10 -14.48
C LYS A 259 5.29 -16.54 -14.20
N ALA A 260 6.50 -16.92 -14.62
CA ALA A 260 7.06 -18.24 -14.37
C ALA A 260 7.24 -18.51 -12.86
N PHE A 261 7.80 -17.56 -12.11
CA PHE A 261 7.91 -17.63 -10.66
C PHE A 261 6.56 -17.89 -9.99
N LYS A 262 5.54 -17.08 -10.30
CA LYS A 262 4.21 -17.25 -9.70
C LYS A 262 3.54 -18.57 -10.08
N GLY A 263 3.76 -19.04 -11.31
CA GLY A 263 3.22 -20.33 -11.77
C GLY A 263 3.83 -21.52 -11.03
N ASN A 264 5.05 -21.38 -10.51
CA ASN A 264 5.77 -22.43 -9.78
C ASN A 264 5.74 -22.24 -8.25
N LEU A 265 5.39 -21.04 -7.76
CA LEU A 265 5.34 -20.76 -6.33
C LEU A 265 4.14 -21.47 -5.69
N THR A 266 4.44 -22.45 -4.84
CA THR A 266 3.46 -23.10 -3.97
C THR A 266 3.74 -22.70 -2.52
N TRP A 267 2.70 -22.33 -1.78
CA TRP A 267 2.86 -21.97 -0.37
C TRP A 267 2.79 -23.20 0.51
N THR A 268 3.77 -23.38 1.39
CA THR A 268 3.72 -24.37 2.45
C THR A 268 2.67 -23.97 3.50
N ARG A 269 2.13 -24.94 4.22
CA ARG A 269 1.16 -24.67 5.30
C ARG A 269 1.70 -23.69 6.34
N THR A 270 2.99 -23.76 6.66
CA THR A 270 3.65 -22.85 7.61
C THR A 270 3.71 -21.42 7.08
N GLU A 271 4.02 -21.22 5.79
CA GLU A 271 4.02 -19.89 5.15
C GLU A 271 2.61 -19.30 5.12
N ILE A 272 1.60 -20.09 4.75
CA ILE A 272 0.19 -19.66 4.77
C ILE A 272 -0.19 -19.23 6.19
N GLN A 273 0.07 -20.06 7.21
CA GLN A 273 -0.22 -19.71 8.60
C GLN A 273 0.51 -18.45 9.07
N ALA A 274 1.76 -18.23 8.66
CA ALA A 274 2.51 -17.04 9.00
C ALA A 274 1.87 -15.78 8.39
N MET A 275 1.51 -15.81 7.10
CA MET A 275 0.83 -14.70 6.44
C MET A 275 -0.55 -14.46 7.04
N CYS A 276 -1.35 -15.50 7.28
CA CYS A 276 -2.68 -15.39 7.85
C CYS A 276 -2.73 -14.88 9.30
N ARG A 277 -1.58 -14.79 9.98
CA ARG A 277 -1.47 -14.18 11.30
C ARG A 277 -1.21 -12.67 11.25
N THR A 278 -0.85 -12.11 10.10
CA THR A 278 -0.65 -10.66 9.98
C THR A 278 -1.97 -9.91 10.13
N GLU A 279 -1.91 -8.65 10.55
CA GLU A 279 -3.12 -7.85 10.66
C GLU A 279 -3.78 -7.63 9.29
N THR A 280 -2.98 -7.57 8.21
CA THR A 280 -3.47 -7.41 6.85
C THR A 280 -4.42 -8.55 6.46
N GLU A 281 -3.95 -9.80 6.57
CA GLU A 281 -4.78 -10.95 6.21
C GLU A 281 -5.97 -11.10 7.16
N ARG A 282 -5.74 -10.97 8.47
CA ARG A 282 -6.79 -11.13 9.47
C ARG A 282 -7.92 -10.13 9.35
N HIS A 283 -7.61 -8.90 8.94
CA HIS A 283 -8.57 -7.81 8.95
C HIS A 283 -9.24 -7.60 7.58
N PHE A 284 -8.46 -7.63 6.49
CA PHE A 284 -8.97 -7.29 5.15
C PHE A 284 -9.33 -8.50 4.29
N TYR A 285 -8.82 -9.69 4.62
CA TYR A 285 -8.95 -10.88 3.75
C TYR A 285 -9.53 -12.11 4.45
N LYS A 286 -9.69 -12.11 5.77
CA LYS A 286 -10.18 -13.29 6.52
C LYS A 286 -11.54 -13.79 6.02
N ALA A 287 -12.45 -12.88 5.71
CA ALA A 287 -13.78 -13.21 5.20
C ALA A 287 -13.85 -13.28 3.66
N ASP A 288 -12.72 -13.09 2.98
CA ASP A 288 -12.65 -13.21 1.52
C ASP A 288 -12.68 -14.69 1.12
N ALA A 289 -13.63 -15.05 0.25
CA ALA A 289 -13.80 -16.41 -0.21
C ALA A 289 -12.59 -16.96 -0.99
N THR A 290 -11.77 -16.07 -1.55
CA THR A 290 -10.56 -16.40 -2.32
C THR A 290 -9.29 -16.44 -1.46
N SER A 291 -9.37 -16.04 -0.18
CA SER A 291 -8.19 -16.00 0.68
C SER A 291 -7.73 -17.40 1.06
N PRO A 292 -6.43 -17.71 0.94
CA PRO A 292 -5.84 -18.94 1.47
C PRO A 292 -5.98 -19.10 3.00
N CYS A 293 -6.37 -18.03 3.71
CA CYS A 293 -6.54 -18.03 5.16
C CYS A 293 -7.88 -18.61 5.64
N ARG A 294 -8.84 -18.80 4.72
CA ARG A 294 -10.20 -19.21 5.07
C ARG A 294 -10.26 -20.56 5.80
N ASP A 295 -9.43 -21.51 5.39
CA ASP A 295 -9.48 -22.90 5.86
C ASP A 295 -8.56 -23.19 7.07
N LEU A 296 -7.92 -22.16 7.63
CA LEU A 296 -6.99 -22.30 8.75
C LEU A 296 -7.62 -22.14 10.14
N HIS A 297 -8.95 -22.02 10.21
CA HIS A 297 -9.71 -21.72 11.42
C HIS A 297 -10.68 -22.82 11.83
#